data_AF-A0A1I7UBW6-F1
#
_entry.id   AF-A0A1I7UBW6-F1
#
_cell.length_a   1.000
_cell.length_b   1.000
_cell.length_c   1.000
_cell.angle_alpha   90.00
_cell.angle_beta   90.00
_cell.angle_gamma   90.00
#
_symmetry.space_group_name_H-M   'P 1'
#
loop_
_entity.id
_entity.type
_entity.pdbx_description
1 polymer ?
#
loop_
_entity_poly.entity_id
_entity_poly.type
_entity_poly.pdbx_seq_one_letter_code
_entity_poly.pdbx_strand_id
1 'polypeptide(L)'
;MAAVALADILSLLSPIEKKLIVIYYQYQECPIGKYWIAFLGNTFDGLLLSSRRFSVWLSVSIAVIRTLVVRNPLSPTFGELSKPKALLYCILAVIPLCIPISIIEWLKYSIEPSPFSDCNGNETDYMTVYSALFTDNDYLVFRFLTLWNPPSHRFVRFLIASIK
;
A
#
# COMPACT_ATOMS: atom_id res chain seq x y z
N MET A 1 18.08 -1.70 4.33
CA MET A 1 17.78 -0.33 4.82
C MET A 1 17.45 0.62 3.67
N ALA A 2 18.25 0.70 2.59
CA ALA A 2 17.94 1.59 1.44
C ALA A 2 16.56 1.37 0.80
N ALA A 3 16.15 0.11 0.58
CA ALA A 3 14.83 -0.19 0.02
C ALA A 3 13.66 0.26 0.91
N VAL A 4 13.83 0.21 2.23
CA VAL A 4 12.83 0.68 3.20
C VAL A 4 12.74 2.20 3.17
N ALA A 5 13.88 2.89 3.15
CA ALA A 5 13.91 4.35 3.03
C ALA A 5 13.29 4.85 1.73
N LEU A 6 13.50 4.15 0.60
CA LEU A 6 12.84 4.48 -0.66
C LEU A 6 11.32 4.31 -0.58
N ALA A 7 10.83 3.23 0.04
CA ALA A 7 9.41 3.06 0.28
C ALA A 7 8.86 4.21 1.15
N ASP A 8 9.53 4.53 2.26
CA ASP A 8 9.11 5.61 3.15
C ASP A 8 9.06 6.97 2.43
N ILE A 9 10.03 7.27 1.56
CA ILE A 9 10.00 8.49 0.72
C ILE A 9 8.80 8.49 -0.22
N LEU A 10 8.50 7.37 -0.89
CA LEU A 10 7.33 7.24 -1.75
C LEU A 10 6.01 7.40 -0.97
N SER A 11 5.99 7.00 0.31
CA SER A 11 4.83 7.15 1.17
C SER A 11 4.51 8.61 1.55
N LEU A 12 5.50 9.51 1.45
CA LEU A 12 5.32 10.93 1.73
C LEU A 12 4.64 11.68 0.59
N LEU A 13 4.53 11.08 -0.60
CA LEU A 13 3.98 11.75 -1.78
C LEU A 13 2.46 11.95 -1.69
N SER A 14 1.74 10.96 -1.16
CA SER A 14 0.28 10.99 -1.00
C SER A 14 -0.24 12.05 -0.01
N PRO A 15 0.34 12.27 1.19
CA PRO A 15 -0.11 13.35 2.06
C PRO A 15 0.19 14.75 1.49
N ILE A 16 1.20 14.89 0.64
CA ILE A 16 1.49 16.16 -0.06
C ILE A 16 0.40 16.43 -1.10
N GLU A 17 0.05 15.44 -1.90
CA GLU A 17 -0.98 15.54 -2.93
C GLU A 17 -2.35 15.89 -2.31
N LYS A 18 -2.77 15.22 -1.24
CA LYS A 18 -4.02 15.56 -0.52
C LYS A 18 -4.04 16.99 0.00
N LYS A 19 -2.93 17.49 0.54
CA LYS A 19 -2.85 18.89 1.01
C LYS A 19 -2.94 19.87 -0.14
N LEU A 20 -2.29 19.59 -1.27
CA LEU A 20 -2.37 20.42 -2.47
C LEU A 20 -3.80 20.49 -3.02
N ILE A 21 -4.51 19.35 -3.06
CA ILE A 21 -5.91 19.29 -3.50
C ILE A 21 -6.81 20.12 -2.58
N VAL A 22 -6.67 19.99 -1.27
CA VAL A 22 -7.45 20.78 -0.30
C VAL A 22 -7.22 22.27 -0.49
N ILE A 23 -5.96 22.69 -0.66
CA ILE A 23 -5.63 24.10 -0.93
C ILE A 23 -6.26 24.54 -2.25
N TYR A 24 -6.12 23.75 -3.31
CA TYR A 24 -6.68 24.06 -4.63
C TYR A 24 -8.20 24.28 -4.58
N TYR A 25 -8.93 23.38 -3.93
CA TYR A 25 -10.38 23.49 -3.76
C TYR A 25 -10.79 24.65 -2.85
N GLN A 26 -9.96 25.07 -1.90
CA GLN A 26 -10.25 26.23 -1.07
C GLN A 26 -10.18 27.55 -1.84
N TYR A 27 -9.40 27.62 -2.92
CA TYR A 27 -9.29 28.81 -3.78
C TYR A 27 -10.29 28.81 -4.96
N GLN A 28 -11.00 27.71 -5.20
CA GLN A 28 -11.90 27.59 -6.34
C GLN A 28 -13.35 27.71 -5.88
N GLU A 29 -14.06 28.72 -6.37
CA GLU A 29 -15.48 28.96 -6.06
C GLU A 29 -16.39 27.80 -6.51
N CYS A 30 -15.93 27.04 -7.51
CA CYS A 30 -16.55 25.80 -7.96
C CYS A 30 -15.50 24.73 -8.30
N PRO A 31 -15.31 23.71 -7.44
CA PRO A 31 -14.38 22.63 -7.71
C PRO A 31 -14.97 21.61 -8.69
N ILE A 32 -14.61 21.69 -9.97
CA ILE A 32 -14.89 20.59 -10.92
C ILE A 32 -13.81 19.53 -10.76
N GLY A 33 -14.18 18.35 -10.26
CA GLY A 33 -13.30 17.19 -10.18
C GLY A 33 -13.05 16.63 -11.57
N LYS A 34 -11.91 17.00 -12.16
CA LYS A 34 -11.45 16.41 -13.42
C LYS A 34 -11.09 14.94 -13.18
N TYR A 35 -11.41 14.06 -14.14
CA TYR A 35 -11.03 12.63 -14.07
C TYR A 35 -9.53 12.43 -13.74
N TRP A 36 -8.65 13.28 -14.27
CA TRP A 36 -7.21 13.17 -14.07
C TRP A 36 -6.80 13.39 -12.61
N ILE A 37 -7.51 14.27 -11.89
CA ILE A 37 -7.28 14.54 -10.46
C ILE A 37 -7.72 13.31 -9.64
N ALA A 38 -8.91 12.77 -9.92
CA ALA A 38 -9.41 11.55 -9.29
C ALA A 38 -8.50 10.34 -9.55
N PHE A 39 -8.01 10.19 -10.78
CA PHE A 39 -7.10 9.13 -11.20
C PHE A 39 -5.75 9.22 -10.49
N LEU A 40 -5.17 10.43 -10.42
CA LEU A 40 -3.92 10.68 -9.71
C LEU A 40 -4.08 10.36 -8.22
N GLY A 41 -5.13 10.85 -7.57
CA GLY A 41 -5.40 10.60 -6.15
C GLY A 41 -5.53 9.11 -5.84
N ASN A 42 -6.29 8.37 -6.65
CA ASN A 42 -6.39 6.92 -6.50
C ASN A 42 -5.02 6.22 -6.63
N THR A 43 -4.22 6.66 -7.59
CA THR A 43 -2.88 6.10 -7.83
C THR A 43 -1.93 6.39 -6.67
N PHE A 44 -1.93 7.61 -6.13
CA PHE A 44 -1.12 7.97 -4.96
C PHE A 44 -1.56 7.24 -3.70
N ASP A 45 -2.85 7.04 -3.49
CA ASP A 45 -3.35 6.25 -2.36
C ASP A 45 -2.99 4.76 -2.47
N GLY A 46 -3.08 4.19 -3.68
CA GLY A 46 -2.58 2.85 -3.95
C GLY A 46 -1.07 2.72 -3.70
N LEU A 47 -0.28 3.72 -4.11
CA LEU A 47 1.16 3.77 -3.89
C LEU A 47 1.52 3.85 -2.40
N LEU A 48 0.75 4.62 -1.62
CA LEU A 48 0.93 4.74 -0.16
C LEU A 48 0.77 3.39 0.54
N LEU A 49 -0.34 2.70 0.26
CA LEU A 49 -0.66 1.41 0.86
C LEU A 49 0.37 0.36 0.45
N SER A 50 0.75 0.36 -0.82
CA SER A 50 1.81 -0.51 -1.36
C SER A 50 3.14 -0.28 -0.67
N SER A 51 3.58 0.98 -0.57
CA SER A 51 4.82 1.34 0.11
C SER A 51 4.83 0.89 1.57
N ARG A 52 3.75 1.15 2.32
CA ARG A 52 3.61 0.73 3.72
C ARG A 52 3.72 -0.79 3.86
N ARG A 53 3.08 -1.55 2.97
CA ARG A 53 3.19 -3.01 2.93
C ARG A 53 4.63 -3.46 2.68
N PHE A 54 5.30 -2.90 1.67
CA PHE A 54 6.69 -3.22 1.38
C PHE A 54 7.59 -2.95 2.59
N SER A 55 7.44 -1.80 3.24
CA SER A 55 8.23 -1.43 4.42
C SER A 55 8.05 -2.44 5.57
N VAL A 56 6.81 -2.83 5.88
CA VAL A 56 6.51 -3.80 6.93
C VAL A 56 7.02 -5.20 6.59
N TRP A 57 6.72 -5.71 5.39
CA TRP A 57 7.14 -7.06 5.00
C TRP A 57 8.65 -7.18 4.89
N LEU A 58 9.34 -6.17 4.33
CA LEU A 58 10.81 -6.15 4.32
C LEU A 58 11.39 -6.08 5.73
N SER A 59 10.82 -5.28 6.62
CA SER A 59 11.26 -5.19 8.02
C SER A 59 11.10 -6.52 8.76
N VAL A 60 9.95 -7.18 8.58
CA VAL A 60 9.70 -8.52 9.14
C VAL A 60 10.71 -9.53 8.61
N SER A 61 10.95 -9.57 7.29
CA SER A 61 11.95 -10.48 6.71
C SER A 61 13.35 -10.26 7.29
N ILE A 62 13.78 -8.99 7.42
CA ILE A 62 15.08 -8.65 8.01
C ILE A 62 15.17 -9.10 9.47
N ALA A 63 14.11 -8.89 10.25
CA ALA A 63 14.05 -9.29 11.66
C ALA A 63 14.13 -10.82 11.80
N VAL A 64 13.35 -11.56 10.99
CA VAL A 64 13.37 -13.03 10.98
C VAL A 64 14.76 -13.56 10.65
N ILE A 65 15.41 -13.04 9.60
CA ILE A 65 16.79 -13.44 9.23
C ILE A 65 17.74 -13.20 10.40
N ARG A 66 17.70 -12.03 11.04
CA ARG A 66 18.55 -11.73 12.20
C ARG A 66 18.31 -12.69 13.36
N THR A 67 17.05 -13.00 13.68
CA THR A 67 16.73 -13.95 14.76
C THR A 67 17.22 -15.37 14.46
N LEU A 68 17.13 -15.80 13.20
CA LEU A 68 17.59 -17.12 12.78
C LEU A 68 19.12 -17.24 12.85
N VAL A 69 19.85 -16.22 12.40
CA VAL A 69 21.31 -16.18 12.46
C VAL A 69 21.80 -16.22 13.91
N VAL A 70 21.14 -15.50 14.82
CA VAL A 70 21.52 -15.46 16.25
C VAL A 70 21.16 -16.77 16.97
N ARG A 71 20.03 -17.40 16.65
CA ARG A 71 19.62 -18.67 17.28
C ARG A 71 20.41 -19.89 16.81
N ASN A 72 20.93 -19.90 15.58
CA ASN A 72 21.63 -21.06 15.01
C ASN A 72 23.07 -20.73 14.54
N PRO A 73 23.98 -20.40 15.48
CA PRO A 73 25.35 -19.99 15.14
C PRO A 73 26.23 -21.12 14.57
N LEU A 74 25.83 -22.39 14.73
CA LEU A 74 26.67 -23.57 14.42
C LEU A 74 26.43 -24.17 13.01
N SER A 75 25.41 -23.71 12.29
CA SER A 75 25.06 -24.24 10.98
C SER A 75 25.63 -23.36 9.86
N PRO A 76 26.50 -23.89 8.98
CA PRO A 76 27.19 -23.11 7.94
C PRO A 76 26.22 -22.51 6.92
N THR A 77 25.02 -23.08 6.78
CA THR A 77 23.94 -22.58 5.93
C THR A 77 23.43 -21.20 6.37
N PHE A 78 23.40 -20.89 7.67
CA PHE A 78 22.95 -19.56 8.15
C PHE A 78 24.05 -18.51 8.12
N GLY A 79 25.33 -18.93 8.11
CA GLY A 79 26.44 -18.03 7.81
C GLY A 79 26.35 -17.45 6.40
N GLU A 80 25.80 -18.21 5.43
CA GLU A 80 25.54 -17.71 4.08
C GLU A 80 24.35 -16.75 4.01
N LEU A 81 23.33 -16.91 4.88
CA LEU A 81 22.21 -15.97 4.99
C LEU A 81 22.62 -14.58 5.49
N SER A 82 23.75 -14.48 6.21
CA SER A 82 24.33 -13.19 6.59
C SER A 82 25.01 -12.45 5.43
N LYS A 83 25.19 -13.08 4.27
CA LYS A 83 25.76 -12.43 3.09
C LYS A 83 24.72 -11.53 2.42
N PRO A 84 25.12 -10.38 1.85
CA PRO A 84 24.21 -9.45 1.18
C PRO A 84 23.44 -10.07 0.00
N LYS A 85 23.96 -11.15 -0.59
CA LYS A 85 23.29 -11.90 -1.66
C LYS A 85 22.00 -12.58 -1.19
N ALA A 86 21.98 -13.15 0.02
CA ALA A 86 20.79 -13.79 0.58
C ALA A 86 19.69 -12.77 0.88
N LEU A 87 20.07 -11.57 1.36
CA LEU A 87 19.13 -10.48 1.56
C LEU A 87 18.47 -10.02 0.26
N LEU A 88 19.22 -9.98 -0.85
CA LEU A 88 18.68 -9.68 -2.17
C LEU A 88 17.65 -10.72 -2.62
N TYR A 89 17.89 -12.00 -2.37
CA TYR A 89 16.89 -13.05 -2.63
C TYR A 89 15.61 -12.85 -1.81
N CYS A 90 15.72 -12.45 -0.54
CA CYS A 90 14.55 -12.12 0.28
C CYS A 90 13.76 -10.93 -0.29
N ILE A 91 14.44 -9.88 -0.75
CA ILE A 91 13.79 -8.75 -1.41
C ILE A 91 13.08 -9.21 -2.69
N LEU A 92 13.76 -10.01 -3.52
CA LEU A 92 13.19 -10.60 -4.73
C LEU A 92 12.01 -11.54 -4.47
N ALA A 93 11.91 -12.13 -3.28
CA ALA A 93 10.76 -12.94 -2.88
C ALA A 93 9.59 -12.09 -2.36
N VAL A 94 9.87 -11.00 -1.65
CA VAL A 94 8.84 -10.11 -1.07
C VAL A 94 8.13 -9.28 -2.13
N ILE A 95 8.86 -8.87 -3.18
CA ILE A 95 8.32 -8.08 -4.30
C ILE A 95 7.13 -8.77 -5.01
N PRO A 96 7.25 -10.00 -5.53
CA PRO A 96 6.16 -10.69 -6.23
C PRO A 96 5.00 -11.06 -5.31
N LEU A 97 5.20 -11.12 -4.00
CA LEU A 97 4.11 -11.29 -3.02
C LEU A 97 3.29 -10.01 -2.85
N CYS A 98 3.93 -8.84 -2.87
CA CYS A 98 3.24 -7.57 -2.63
C CYS A 98 2.62 -6.96 -3.91
N ILE A 99 3.26 -7.11 -5.08
CA ILE A 99 2.77 -6.57 -6.36
C ILE A 99 1.32 -6.97 -6.69
N PRO A 100 0.92 -8.26 -6.68
CA PRO A 100 -0.45 -8.63 -7.05
C PRO A 100 -1.48 -8.04 -6.09
N ILE A 101 -1.13 -7.92 -4.82
CA ILE A 101 -2.01 -7.38 -3.78
C ILE A 101 -2.15 -5.86 -3.93
N SER A 102 -1.07 -5.18 -4.33
CA SER A 102 -1.08 -3.77 -4.71
C SER A 102 -1.94 -3.51 -5.95
N ILE A 103 -1.86 -4.38 -6.96
CA ILE A 103 -2.69 -4.28 -8.17
C ILE A 103 -4.17 -4.43 -7.79
N ILE A 104 -4.53 -5.46 -7.01
CA ILE A 104 -5.91 -5.66 -6.59
C ILE A 104 -6.43 -4.45 -5.77
N GLU A 105 -5.60 -3.85 -4.91
CA GLU A 105 -5.99 -2.63 -4.20
C GLU A 105 -6.21 -1.43 -5.11
N TRP A 106 -5.45 -1.30 -6.20
CA TRP A 106 -5.66 -0.23 -7.16
C TRP A 106 -6.99 -0.42 -7.94
N LEU A 107 -7.33 -1.67 -8.30
CA LEU A 107 -8.61 -2.02 -8.93
C LEU A 107 -9.83 -1.78 -8.03
N LYS A 108 -9.61 -1.55 -6.73
CA LYS A 108 -10.68 -1.32 -5.75
C LYS A 108 -11.52 -0.09 -6.06
N TYR A 109 -10.93 0.91 -6.69
CA TYR A 109 -11.60 2.18 -6.96
C TYR A 109 -11.89 2.32 -8.46
N SER A 110 -13.13 2.67 -8.78
CA SER A 110 -13.59 3.04 -10.11
C SER A 110 -13.84 4.55 -10.14
N ILE A 111 -13.64 5.18 -11.28
CA ILE A 111 -13.92 6.60 -11.47
C ILE A 111 -15.24 6.69 -12.22
N GLU A 112 -16.24 7.27 -11.58
CA GLU A 112 -17.58 7.42 -12.12
C GLU A 112 -17.97 8.90 -12.17
N PRO A 113 -18.79 9.31 -13.16
CA PRO A 113 -19.32 10.65 -13.20
C PRO A 113 -20.20 10.89 -11.97
N SER A 114 -19.95 11.98 -11.25
CA SER A 114 -20.74 12.33 -10.08
C SER A 114 -22.11 12.85 -10.53
N PRO A 115 -23.21 12.43 -9.88
CA PRO A 115 -24.54 12.95 -10.19
C PRO A 115 -24.78 14.35 -9.60
N PHE A 116 -23.82 14.88 -8.84
CA PHE A 116 -23.90 16.15 -8.13
C PHE A 116 -23.00 17.19 -8.82
N SER A 117 -23.50 17.80 -9.90
CA SER A 117 -22.84 18.96 -10.51
C SER A 117 -23.37 20.25 -9.87
N ASP A 118 -22.74 20.70 -8.79
CA ASP A 118 -23.14 21.92 -8.09
C ASP A 118 -22.89 23.21 -8.90
N CYS A 119 -22.27 23.10 -10.08
CA CYS A 119 -21.90 24.24 -10.91
C CYS A 119 -22.38 24.11 -12.33
N ASN A 120 -23.45 24.84 -12.61
CA ASN A 120 -23.91 25.23 -13.94
C ASN A 120 -23.85 24.12 -15.01
N GLY A 121 -24.40 22.94 -14.70
CA GLY A 121 -25.08 21.97 -15.59
C GLY A 121 -24.35 21.38 -16.80
N ASN A 122 -23.21 21.92 -17.22
CA ASN A 122 -22.59 21.61 -18.51
C ASN A 122 -21.29 20.80 -18.38
N GLU A 123 -20.74 20.68 -17.17
CA GLU A 123 -19.52 19.92 -16.92
C GLU A 123 -19.79 18.72 -16.01
N THR A 124 -19.32 17.54 -16.44
CA THR A 124 -19.39 16.30 -15.67
C THR A 124 -18.27 16.28 -14.64
N ASP A 125 -18.63 16.24 -13.37
CA ASP A 125 -17.71 16.01 -12.26
C ASP A 125 -17.43 14.50 -12.13
N TYR A 126 -16.28 14.14 -11.57
CA TYR A 126 -15.85 12.74 -11.41
C TYR A 126 -15.51 12.43 -9.96
N MET A 127 -16.11 11.36 -9.44
CA MET A 127 -15.86 10.86 -8.10
C MET A 127 -15.26 9.45 -8.14
N THR A 128 -14.48 9.11 -7.12
CA THR A 128 -13.99 7.75 -6.91
C THR A 128 -15.01 6.96 -6.10
N VAL A 129 -15.47 5.84 -6.66
CA VAL A 129 -16.39 4.90 -6.02
C VAL A 129 -15.74 3.52 -5.91
N TYR A 130 -16.31 2.65 -5.08
CA TYR A 130 -15.86 1.26 -5.02
C TYR A 130 -16.31 0.51 -6.27
N SER A 131 -15.38 -0.20 -6.91
CA SER A 131 -15.67 -1.00 -8.10
C SER A 131 -16.64 -2.14 -7.79
N ALA A 132 -17.48 -2.50 -8.77
CA ALA A 132 -18.46 -3.60 -8.67
C ALA A 132 -17.84 -4.94 -8.18
N LEU A 133 -16.59 -5.21 -8.58
CA LEU A 133 -15.82 -6.39 -8.15
C LEU A 133 -15.67 -6.51 -6.62
N PHE A 134 -15.80 -5.41 -5.89
CA PHE A 134 -15.68 -5.34 -4.43
C PHE A 134 -17.02 -5.22 -3.72
N THR A 135 -18.04 -4.69 -4.38
CA THR A 135 -19.39 -4.50 -3.82
C THR A 135 -20.29 -5.70 -4.06
N ASP A 136 -20.17 -6.38 -5.20
CA ASP A 136 -21.10 -7.44 -5.62
C ASP A 136 -20.82 -8.79 -4.94
N ASN A 137 -19.65 -8.95 -4.32
CA ASN A 137 -19.21 -10.18 -3.70
C ASN A 137 -19.19 -10.09 -2.17
N ASP A 138 -20.26 -9.58 -1.54
CA ASP A 138 -20.42 -9.41 -0.08
C ASP A 138 -19.18 -8.83 0.63
N TYR A 139 -18.44 -7.95 -0.05
CA TYR A 139 -17.17 -7.39 0.43
C TYR A 139 -16.12 -8.45 0.82
N LEU A 140 -16.20 -9.67 0.29
CA LEU A 140 -15.30 -10.79 0.61
C LEU A 140 -13.86 -10.47 0.19
N VAL A 141 -13.68 -9.96 -1.03
CA VAL A 141 -12.37 -9.53 -1.56
C VAL A 141 -11.80 -8.39 -0.70
N PHE A 142 -12.67 -7.45 -0.30
CA PHE A 142 -12.30 -6.35 0.59
C PHE A 142 -11.85 -6.86 1.97
N ARG A 143 -12.54 -7.85 2.54
CA ARG A 143 -12.18 -8.48 3.81
C ARG A 143 -10.84 -9.23 3.72
N PHE A 144 -10.55 -9.88 2.59
CA PHE A 144 -9.28 -10.56 2.36
C PHE A 144 -8.10 -9.57 2.27
N LEU A 145 -8.27 -8.48 1.51
CA LEU A 145 -7.23 -7.45 1.37
C LEU A 145 -6.97 -6.69 2.68
N THR A 146 -8.01 -6.42 3.46
CA THR A 146 -7.86 -5.77 4.76
C THR A 146 -7.15 -6.64 5.78
N LEU A 147 -7.21 -7.97 5.64
CA LEU A 147 -6.41 -8.90 6.45
C LEU A 147 -4.92 -8.84 6.10
N TRP A 148 -4.60 -8.69 4.81
CA TRP A 148 -3.22 -8.61 4.31
C TRP A 148 -2.59 -7.23 4.49
N ASN A 149 -3.43 -6.20 4.63
CA ASN A 149 -2.96 -4.89 5.03
C ASN A 149 -2.23 -4.97 6.37
N PRO A 150 -1.10 -4.25 6.53
CA PRO A 150 -0.25 -4.36 7.70
C PRO A 150 -1.11 -4.10 8.95
N PRO A 151 -1.28 -5.09 9.83
CA PRO A 151 -2.22 -4.94 10.91
C PRO A 151 -1.56 -4.14 12.04
N SER A 152 -2.28 -3.11 12.44
CA SER A 152 -2.41 -2.66 13.81
C SER A 152 -2.34 -3.85 14.79
N HIS A 153 -1.22 -4.01 15.50
CA HIS A 153 -1.02 -4.91 16.64
C HIS A 153 -1.19 -6.44 16.49
N ARG A 154 -2.06 -7.00 15.62
CA ARG A 154 -2.41 -8.44 15.64
C ARG A 154 -1.32 -9.37 15.06
N PHE A 155 -0.68 -9.00 13.95
CA PHE A 155 0.35 -9.84 13.32
C PHE A 155 1.69 -9.79 14.05
N VAL A 156 2.02 -8.63 14.65
CA VAL A 156 3.16 -8.51 15.57
C VAL A 156 2.99 -9.45 16.76
N ARG A 157 1.78 -9.56 17.33
CA ARG A 157 1.48 -10.54 18.39
C ARG A 157 1.63 -11.99 17.93
N PHE A 158 1.22 -12.34 16.71
CA PHE A 158 1.41 -13.68 16.15
C PHE A 158 2.89 -14.04 15.93
N LEU A 159 3.69 -13.10 15.41
CA LEU A 159 5.13 -13.30 15.25
C LEU A 159 5.85 -13.44 16.60
N ILE A 160 5.51 -12.62 17.60
CA ILE A 160 6.05 -12.75 18.96
C ILE A 160 5.65 -14.09 19.59
N ALA A 161 4.41 -14.54 19.38
CA ALA A 161 3.94 -15.82 19.89
C ALA A 161 4.63 -17.02 19.22
N SER A 162 4.99 -16.92 17.94
CA SER A 162 5.67 -18.00 17.21
C SER A 162 7.18 -18.11 17.49
N ILE A 163 7.77 -17.10 18.16
CA ILE A 163 9.19 -17.08 18.53
C ILE A 163 9.41 -17.60 19.96
N LYS A 164 8.34 -17.73 20.76
CA LYS A 164 8.38 -18.29 22.12
C LYS A 164 8.34 -19.80 22.07
#